data_AF-A0A9E5BJC2-F1
#
_entry.id   AF-A0A9E5BJC2-F1
#
_cell.length_a   1.000
_cell.length_b   1.000
_cell.length_c   1.000
_cell.angle_alpha   90.00
_cell.angle_beta   90.00
_cell.angle_gamma   90.00
#
_symmetry.space_group_name_H-M   'P 1'
#
loop_
_entity.id
_entity.type
_entity.pdbx_description
1 polymer ?
#
loop_
_entity_poly.entity_id
_entity_poly.type
_entity_poly.pdbx_seq_one_letter_code
_entity_poly.pdbx_strand_id
1 'polypeptide(L)'
;MVPLELGINIDHVATVRNARGTYYPDPIVAARIAEEAGADLITLHLREDRRHIKDADLFALRPLIRTRMNLECAITPEMLGIAIQVKPQDV
;
A
#
# COMPACT_ATOMS: atom_id res chain seq x y z
N MET A 1 -1.33 -7.67 -28.20
CA MET A 1 -0.22 -7.45 -27.25
C MET A 1 -0.86 -6.98 -25.95
N VAL A 2 -0.57 -7.64 -24.83
CA VAL A 2 -1.05 -7.14 -23.52
C VAL A 2 -0.18 -5.92 -23.18
N PRO A 3 -0.76 -4.77 -22.80
CA PRO A 3 0.01 -3.59 -22.40
C PRO A 3 0.91 -3.89 -21.19
N LEU A 4 2.05 -3.22 -21.09
CA LEU A 4 2.87 -3.26 -19.89
C LEU A 4 2.18 -2.45 -18.79
N GLU A 5 2.10 -3.00 -17.58
CA GLU A 5 1.48 -2.35 -16.41
C GLU A 5 2.54 -1.72 -15.50
N LEU A 6 2.18 -0.61 -14.84
CA LEU A 6 3.01 0.09 -13.86
C LEU A 6 2.34 0.07 -12.48
N GLY A 7 3.02 -0.58 -11.52
CA GLY A 7 2.69 -0.49 -10.10
C GLY A 7 3.49 0.57 -9.38
N ILE A 8 2.81 1.42 -8.60
CA ILE A 8 3.46 2.46 -7.80
C ILE A 8 3.50 2.05 -6.33
N ASN A 9 4.72 1.90 -5.79
CA ASN A 9 4.92 1.66 -4.38
C ASN A 9 4.90 2.97 -3.57
N ILE A 10 4.08 3.03 -2.50
CA ILE A 10 3.87 4.23 -1.67
C ILE A 10 4.61 4.21 -0.31
N ASP A 11 5.43 3.20 -0.03
CA ASP A 11 6.10 3.00 1.27
C ASP A 11 6.95 4.20 1.71
N HIS A 12 7.62 4.83 0.76
CA HIS A 12 8.49 5.96 1.06
C HIS A 12 7.74 7.26 1.37
N VAL A 13 6.46 7.37 0.98
CA VAL A 13 5.59 8.45 1.48
C VAL A 13 5.39 8.30 2.99
N ALA A 14 5.09 7.07 3.43
CA ALA A 14 4.96 6.76 4.86
C ALA A 14 6.31 6.92 5.60
N THR A 15 7.44 6.64 4.94
CA THR A 15 8.77 6.89 5.51
C THR A 15 8.96 8.37 5.85
N VAL A 16 8.65 9.28 4.91
CA VAL A 16 8.76 10.73 5.13
C VAL A 16 7.81 11.18 6.25
N ARG A 17 6.57 10.69 6.28
CA ARG A 17 5.61 10.95 7.35
C ARG A 17 6.14 10.54 8.72
N ASN A 18 6.61 9.31 8.82
CA ASN A 18 7.05 8.71 10.08
C ASN A 18 8.29 9.40 10.63
N ALA A 19 9.15 9.95 9.77
CA ALA A 19 10.35 10.70 10.18
C ALA A 19 10.02 11.90 11.09
N ARG A 20 8.80 12.46 10.98
CA ARG A 20 8.35 13.57 11.83
C ARG A 20 7.24 13.21 12.81
N GLY A 21 6.63 12.02 12.68
CA GLY A 21 5.49 11.60 13.49
C GLY A 21 4.23 12.41 13.23
N THR A 22 4.11 12.99 12.03
CA THR A 22 2.97 13.81 11.59
C THR A 22 1.96 12.95 10.82
N TYR A 23 0.83 13.53 10.45
CA TYR A 23 -0.16 12.90 9.57
C TYR A 23 0.15 13.08 8.08
N TYR A 24 1.13 13.93 7.75
CA TYR A 24 1.54 14.24 6.39
C TYR A 24 3.03 13.92 6.15
N PRO A 25 3.42 13.62 4.89
CA PRO A 25 2.52 13.34 3.76
C PRO A 25 1.70 12.06 3.95
N ASP A 26 0.47 12.05 3.45
CA ASP A 26 -0.46 10.92 3.63
C ASP A 26 -0.30 9.90 2.47
N PRO A 27 0.06 8.62 2.76
CA PRO A 27 0.16 7.57 1.74
C PRO A 27 -1.15 7.35 0.96
N ILE A 28 -2.31 7.56 1.56
CA ILE A 28 -3.62 7.40 0.89
C ILE A 28 -3.78 8.45 -0.20
N VAL A 29 -3.38 9.69 0.08
CA VAL A 29 -3.40 10.77 -0.90
C VAL A 29 -2.43 10.47 -2.05
N ALA A 30 -1.24 9.93 -1.73
CA ALA A 30 -0.28 9.53 -2.75
C ALA A 30 -0.79 8.40 -3.65
N ALA A 31 -1.44 7.38 -3.08
CA ALA A 31 -2.08 6.31 -3.85
C ALA A 31 -3.13 6.85 -4.82
N ARG A 32 -4.00 7.75 -4.35
CA ARG A 32 -5.02 8.38 -5.20
C ARG A 32 -4.40 9.16 -6.36
N ILE A 33 -3.37 9.97 -6.08
CA ILE A 33 -2.66 10.75 -7.10
C ILE A 33 -2.00 9.83 -8.12
N ALA A 34 -1.40 8.72 -7.67
CA ALA A 34 -0.78 7.75 -8.56
C ALA A 34 -1.82 7.09 -9.49
N GLU A 35 -2.98 6.66 -8.98
CA GLU A 35 -4.07 6.14 -9.81
C GLU A 35 -4.58 7.20 -10.81
N GLU A 36 -4.80 8.44 -10.35
CA GLU A 36 -5.22 9.56 -11.19
C GLU A 36 -4.19 9.91 -12.28
N ALA A 37 -2.91 9.62 -12.04
CA ALA A 37 -1.80 9.80 -12.98
C ALA A 37 -1.57 8.59 -13.90
N GLY A 38 -2.37 7.52 -13.78
CA GLY A 38 -2.32 6.36 -14.68
C GLY A 38 -1.57 5.15 -14.15
N ALA A 39 -1.38 5.01 -12.84
CA ALA A 39 -0.92 3.74 -12.26
C ALA A 39 -1.96 2.64 -12.46
N ASP A 40 -1.51 1.44 -12.86
CA ASP A 40 -2.36 0.27 -13.05
C ASP A 40 -2.66 -0.48 -11.74
N LEU A 41 -1.80 -0.27 -10.73
CA LEU A 41 -1.95 -0.81 -9.39
C LEU A 41 -1.13 -0.02 -8.36
N ILE A 42 -1.53 -0.13 -7.10
CA ILE A 42 -0.83 0.46 -5.96
C ILE A 42 -0.18 -0.66 -5.15
N THR A 43 1.13 -0.53 -4.95
CA THR A 43 1.91 -1.44 -4.12
C THR A 43 2.14 -0.82 -2.74
N LEU A 44 2.00 -1.61 -1.69
CA LEU A 44 2.44 -1.24 -0.34
C LEU A 44 2.98 -2.46 0.39
N HIS A 45 4.00 -2.24 1.22
CA HIS A 45 4.62 -3.31 2.00
C HIS A 45 4.32 -3.12 3.49
N LEU A 46 3.42 -3.96 4.01
CA LEU A 46 3.20 -4.04 5.45
C LEU A 46 4.30 -4.90 6.06
N ARG A 47 5.30 -4.26 6.67
CA ARG A 47 6.41 -4.97 7.32
C ARG A 47 6.03 -5.44 8.72
N GLU A 48 6.62 -6.54 9.19
CA GLU A 48 6.46 -7.02 10.58
C GLU A 48 6.81 -5.94 11.62
N ASP A 49 7.89 -5.17 11.39
CA ASP A 49 8.32 -4.07 12.26
C ASP A 49 7.53 -2.76 12.04
N ARG A 50 6.60 -2.74 11.10
CA ARG A 50 5.80 -1.57 10.70
C ARG A 50 6.65 -0.33 10.45
N ARG A 51 7.85 -0.47 9.87
CA ARG A 51 8.81 0.64 9.71
C ARG A 51 8.26 1.86 8.96
N HIS A 52 7.49 1.63 7.91
CA HIS A 52 6.87 2.68 7.08
C HIS A 52 5.34 2.60 7.13
N ILE A 53 4.75 1.74 6.29
CA ILE A 53 3.31 1.51 6.26
C ILE A 53 2.85 0.90 7.58
N LYS A 54 1.74 1.42 8.10
CA LYS A 54 1.07 0.93 9.31
C LYS A 54 -0.20 0.18 8.92
N ASP A 55 -0.71 -0.65 9.82
CA ASP A 55 -1.96 -1.39 9.63
C ASP A 55 -3.12 -0.44 9.31
N ALA A 56 -3.17 0.72 9.99
CA ALA A 56 -4.17 1.75 9.73
C ALA A 56 -4.13 2.28 8.28
N ASP A 57 -2.92 2.42 7.69
CA ASP A 57 -2.77 2.83 6.29
C ASP A 57 -3.37 1.78 5.36
N LEU A 58 -3.05 0.49 5.60
CA LEU A 58 -3.53 -0.64 4.81
C LEU A 58 -5.05 -0.75 4.84
N PHE A 59 -5.65 -0.77 6.04
CA PHE A 59 -7.09 -0.92 6.21
C PHE A 59 -7.87 0.29 5.70
N ALA A 60 -7.34 1.51 5.86
CA ALA A 60 -7.97 2.71 5.34
C ALA A 60 -7.86 2.80 3.80
N LEU A 61 -6.75 2.36 3.23
CA LEU A 61 -6.53 2.38 1.78
C LEU A 61 -7.33 1.31 1.03
N ARG A 62 -7.50 0.12 1.61
CA ARG A 62 -8.14 -1.03 0.95
C ARG A 62 -9.50 -0.73 0.30
N PRO A 63 -10.47 -0.05 0.94
CA PRO A 63 -11.75 0.28 0.32
C PRO A 63 -11.67 1.44 -0.69
N LEU A 64 -10.54 2.15 -0.78
CA LEU A 64 -10.38 3.35 -1.61
C LEU A 64 -9.67 3.09 -2.94
N ILE A 65 -8.88 2.02 -3.04
CA ILE A 65 -8.21 1.61 -4.29
C ILE A 65 -9.24 1.34 -5.38
N ARG A 66 -9.09 2.02 -6.51
CA ARG A 66 -9.98 1.90 -7.70
C ARG A 66 -9.42 0.91 -8.72
N THR A 67 -8.12 0.71 -8.71
CA THR A 67 -7.38 -0.21 -9.57
C THR A 67 -7.18 -1.56 -8.86
N ARG A 68 -5.93 -1.96 -8.60
CA ARG A 68 -5.57 -3.15 -7.83
C ARG A 68 -4.63 -2.79 -6.70
N MET A 69 -4.77 -3.49 -5.59
CA MET A 69 -3.82 -3.46 -4.49
C MET A 69 -2.88 -4.65 -4.63
N ASN A 70 -1.58 -4.35 -4.66
CA ASN A 70 -0.51 -5.32 -4.48
C ASN A 70 0.07 -5.19 -3.07
N LEU A 71 -0.22 -6.17 -2.21
CA LEU A 71 0.19 -6.17 -0.82
C LEU A 71 1.45 -7.02 -0.64
N GLU A 72 2.60 -6.36 -0.51
CA GLU A 72 3.83 -7.05 -0.13
C GLU A 72 3.84 -7.34 1.38
N CYS A 73 4.16 -8.58 1.74
CA CYS A 73 4.24 -8.99 3.14
C CYS A 73 5.22 -10.16 3.34
N ALA A 74 5.66 -10.37 4.58
CA ALA A 74 6.47 -11.54 4.94
C ALA A 74 5.61 -12.81 5.02
N ILE A 75 6.23 -13.98 4.80
CA ILE A 75 5.55 -15.28 4.92
C ILE A 75 5.50 -15.70 6.39
N THR A 76 4.69 -14.99 7.18
CA THR A 76 4.45 -15.32 8.59
C THR A 76 2.96 -15.48 8.89
N PRO A 77 2.57 -16.27 9.91
CA PRO A 77 1.16 -16.48 10.21
C PRO A 77 0.37 -15.19 10.46
N GLU A 78 0.98 -14.20 11.12
CA GLU A 78 0.37 -12.88 11.34
C GLU A 78 0.08 -12.18 10.00
N MET A 79 1.11 -12.04 9.17
CA MET A 79 1.02 -11.31 7.91
C MET A 79 0.07 -11.97 6.92
N LEU A 80 0.09 -13.30 6.83
CA LEU A 80 -0.86 -14.07 6.03
C LEU A 80 -2.31 -13.91 6.55
N GLY A 81 -2.50 -13.86 7.87
CA GLY A 81 -3.81 -13.56 8.47
C GLY A 81 -4.34 -12.18 8.06
N ILE A 82 -3.46 -11.17 8.08
CA ILE A 82 -3.80 -9.82 7.61
C ILE A 82 -4.13 -9.83 6.11
N ALA A 83 -3.33 -10.49 5.27
CA ALA A 83 -3.59 -10.56 3.83
C ALA A 83 -4.95 -11.23 3.51
N ILE A 84 -5.28 -12.33 4.20
CA ILE A 84 -6.59 -13.01 4.07
C ILE A 84 -7.75 -12.10 4.48
N GLN A 85 -7.58 -11.30 5.54
CA GLN A 85 -8.59 -10.35 5.98
C GLN A 85 -8.78 -9.20 4.97
N VAL A 86 -7.66 -8.67 4.45
CA VAL A 86 -7.65 -7.52 3.53
C VAL A 86 -8.12 -7.90 2.13
N LYS A 87 -7.87 -9.14 1.69
CA LYS A 87 -8.18 -9.63 0.34
C LYS A 87 -7.66 -8.67 -0.75
N PRO A 88 -6.35 -8.40 -0.79
CA PRO A 88 -5.77 -7.65 -1.90
C PRO A 88 -5.94 -8.44 -3.21
N GLN A 89 -5.82 -7.77 -4.34
CA GLN A 89 -5.88 -8.43 -5.64
C GLN A 89 -4.61 -9.22 -5.93
N ASP A 90 -3.46 -8.71 -5.48
CA ASP A 90 -2.13 -9.28 -5.67
C ASP A 90 -1.37 -9.32 -4.31
N VAL A 91 -0.55 -10.36 -4.07
CA VAL A 91 0.27 -10.60 -2.86
C VAL A 91 1.66 -11.09 -3.27
#